data_AF-A0A2I1I573-F1
#
_entry.id   AF-A0A2I1I573-F1
#
_cell.length_a   1.000
_cell.length_b   1.000
_cell.length_c   1.000
_cell.angle_alpha   90.00
_cell.angle_beta   90.00
_cell.angle_gamma   90.00
#
_symmetry.space_group_name_H-M   'P 1'
#
loop_
_entity.id
_entity.type
_entity.pdbx_description
1 polymer ?
#
loop_
_entity_poly.entity_id
_entity_poly.type
_entity_poly.pdbx_seq_one_letter_code
_entity_poly.pdbx_strand_id
1 'polypeptide(L)'
;MAAMSYQSIPSAGNGKKSQIPQIGSPLLIGVLGVGALGAGIAFRAMKPTRRRGRSDRFETLIEAGIDDVLTEKCGKDIHFDVSVNVGEGFGKPALVTFDVTVDTDGAECQEDDLREILDGATHAVWDNGELAPLAIRGRIMAQVLADADCDTAGQTDQNSISADALDMSETGAASSIVMADMTLLGFDDGTARPTDLFERYGAPASDRNWRP
;
A
#
# COMPACT_ATOMS: atom_id res chain seq x y z
N MET A 1 -22.51 -76.48 -6.03
CA MET A 1 -22.21 -77.03 -7.38
C MET A 1 -22.34 -75.88 -8.37
N ALA A 2 -21.36 -75.42 -9.13
CA ALA A 2 -20.02 -75.92 -9.43
C ALA A 2 -19.07 -74.73 -9.65
N ALA A 3 -17.78 -74.95 -9.37
CA ALA A 3 -16.69 -74.07 -9.72
C ALA A 3 -16.36 -74.18 -11.22
N MET A 4 -15.87 -73.11 -11.83
CA MET A 4 -14.93 -73.23 -12.95
C MET A 4 -14.13 -71.94 -13.13
N SER A 5 -12.85 -72.05 -12.77
CA SER A 5 -11.76 -71.12 -13.08
C SER A 5 -11.49 -71.09 -14.59
N TYR A 6 -11.04 -69.94 -15.11
CA TYR A 6 -10.16 -69.90 -16.29
C TYR A 6 -9.08 -68.83 -16.13
N GLN A 7 -7.90 -69.18 -16.62
CA GLN A 7 -6.57 -68.60 -16.37
C GLN A 7 -6.26 -67.32 -17.16
N SER A 8 -5.56 -66.41 -16.49
CA SER A 8 -4.37 -65.59 -16.84
C SER A 8 -3.92 -65.21 -18.28
N ILE A 9 -3.71 -63.88 -18.47
CA ILE A 9 -2.50 -63.11 -18.94
C ILE A 9 -2.13 -63.17 -20.47
N PRO A 10 -1.53 -62.14 -21.17
CA PRO A 10 -0.86 -60.88 -20.75
C PRO A 10 -1.16 -59.54 -21.51
N SER A 11 -0.71 -58.43 -20.87
CA SER A 11 0.09 -57.26 -21.35
C SER A 11 -0.26 -56.47 -22.62
N ALA A 12 -0.41 -55.13 -22.50
CA ALA A 12 0.63 -54.14 -22.87
C ALA A 12 0.07 -52.72 -23.15
N GLY A 13 0.65 -51.71 -22.47
CA GLY A 13 0.79 -50.30 -22.89
C GLY A 13 -0.49 -49.45 -23.01
N ASN A 14 -0.50 -48.12 -22.89
CA ASN A 14 0.48 -47.08 -22.60
C ASN A 14 -0.41 -45.86 -22.29
N GLY A 15 -0.34 -45.22 -21.13
CA GLY A 15 0.54 -44.07 -20.95
C GLY A 15 -0.10 -42.75 -21.38
N LYS A 16 -0.64 -41.98 -20.41
CA LYS A 16 -0.50 -40.51 -20.28
C LYS A 16 -1.19 -40.06 -18.99
N LYS A 17 -0.42 -40.07 -17.91
CA LYS A 17 -0.75 -39.44 -16.64
C LYS A 17 -0.48 -37.95 -16.86
N SER A 18 -1.47 -37.08 -16.81
CA SER A 18 -1.20 -35.63 -16.89
C SER A 18 -0.39 -35.26 -15.66
N GLN A 19 0.86 -34.94 -15.94
CA GLN A 19 1.87 -34.57 -14.99
C GLN A 19 1.48 -33.20 -14.42
N ILE A 20 1.00 -33.21 -13.18
CA ILE A 20 0.99 -32.03 -12.31
C ILE A 20 2.44 -31.51 -12.31
N PRO A 21 2.70 -30.25 -12.68
CA PRO A 21 4.04 -29.70 -12.57
C PRO A 21 4.43 -29.71 -11.08
N GLN A 22 5.25 -30.69 -10.72
CA GLN A 22 6.01 -30.72 -9.49
C GLN A 22 6.96 -29.51 -9.54
N ILE A 23 6.66 -28.46 -8.79
CA ILE A 23 7.68 -27.48 -8.43
C ILE A 23 8.56 -28.18 -7.40
N GLY A 24 9.56 -28.89 -7.91
CA GLY A 24 10.71 -29.28 -7.11
C GLY A 24 11.42 -28.01 -6.68
N SER A 25 11.37 -27.72 -5.38
CA SER A 25 12.53 -27.81 -4.49
C SER A 25 12.30 -26.91 -3.27
N PRO A 26 12.14 -27.47 -2.07
CA PRO A 26 12.38 -26.73 -0.84
C PRO A 26 13.90 -26.62 -0.63
N LEU A 27 14.36 -25.54 0.03
CA LEU A 27 15.74 -25.21 0.41
C LEU A 27 16.68 -24.69 -0.68
N LEU A 28 16.84 -23.37 -0.71
CA LEU A 28 18.17 -22.72 -0.74
C LEU A 28 18.13 -21.49 0.18
N ILE A 29 18.47 -21.73 1.44
CA ILE A 29 18.82 -20.71 2.42
C ILE A 29 20.20 -20.17 1.98
N GLY A 30 20.22 -18.94 1.46
CA GLY A 30 21.45 -18.18 1.31
C GLY A 30 21.78 -17.51 2.64
N VAL A 31 22.66 -18.11 3.43
CA VAL A 31 23.37 -17.41 4.51
C VAL A 31 24.36 -16.46 3.83
N LEU A 32 24.11 -15.16 3.91
CA LEU A 32 25.16 -14.15 3.77
C LEU A 32 25.31 -13.47 5.12
N GLY A 33 26.36 -13.84 5.85
CA GLY A 33 26.74 -13.21 7.10
C GLY A 33 27.61 -11.97 6.86
N VAL A 34 27.53 -11.08 7.85
CA VAL A 34 28.42 -9.96 8.19
C VAL A 34 28.08 -8.60 7.57
N GLY A 35 27.44 -7.77 8.40
CA GLY A 35 27.26 -6.33 8.23
C GLY A 35 26.22 -5.78 9.21
N ALA A 36 26.58 -5.67 10.50
CA ALA A 36 25.77 -4.97 11.50
C ALA A 36 25.82 -3.46 11.22
N LEU A 37 24.90 -2.95 10.41
CA LEU A 37 24.44 -1.55 10.28
C LEU A 37 23.52 -1.47 9.05
N GLY A 38 22.22 -1.29 9.28
CA GLY A 38 21.26 -0.95 8.21
C GLY A 38 20.08 -1.91 8.04
N ALA A 39 19.37 -2.28 9.11
CA ALA A 39 18.12 -3.05 9.03
C ALA A 39 16.88 -2.18 8.65
N GLY A 40 17.08 -1.03 7.98
CA GLY A 40 16.03 -0.06 7.67
C GLY A 40 15.67 0.11 6.18
N ILE A 41 16.41 -0.50 5.24
CA ILE A 41 16.28 -0.17 3.80
C ILE A 41 15.77 -1.36 2.96
N ALA A 42 14.77 -2.10 3.44
CA ALA A 42 14.29 -3.30 2.75
C ALA A 42 12.77 -3.41 2.53
N PHE A 43 12.04 -2.29 2.43
CA PHE A 43 10.65 -2.29 1.96
C PHE A 43 10.35 -1.32 0.80
N ARG A 44 11.19 -1.30 -0.25
CA ARG A 44 10.85 -0.56 -1.50
C ARG A 44 10.73 -1.43 -2.75
N ALA A 45 10.66 -2.75 -2.63
CA ALA A 45 10.59 -3.60 -3.81
C ALA A 45 9.56 -4.71 -3.64
N MET A 46 8.29 -4.34 -3.48
CA MET A 46 7.16 -5.21 -3.81
C MET A 46 5.86 -4.40 -3.86
N LYS A 47 5.84 -3.28 -4.60
CA LYS A 47 4.56 -2.83 -5.16
C LYS A 47 4.17 -3.92 -6.15
N PRO A 48 3.13 -4.74 -5.91
CA PRO A 48 2.72 -5.71 -6.91
C PRO A 48 2.42 -4.88 -8.15
N THR A 49 3.08 -5.20 -9.26
CA THR A 49 2.72 -4.67 -10.56
C THR A 49 1.32 -5.18 -10.88
N ARG A 50 0.31 -4.57 -10.27
CA ARG A 50 -1.08 -4.73 -10.65
C ARG A 50 -1.16 -4.32 -12.12
N ARG A 51 -1.97 -5.01 -12.89
CA ARG A 51 -2.20 -4.67 -14.30
C ARG A 51 -2.55 -3.19 -14.37
N ARG A 52 -1.77 -2.42 -15.15
CA ARG A 52 -1.88 -0.96 -15.34
C ARG A 52 -3.35 -0.54 -15.44
N GLY A 53 -3.92 -0.20 -14.29
CA GLY A 53 -5.36 -0.09 -14.09
C GLY A 53 -5.82 1.35 -14.16
N ARG A 54 -7.09 1.58 -13.81
CA ARG A 54 -7.57 2.95 -13.58
C ARG A 54 -6.95 3.54 -12.30
N SER A 55 -6.88 2.76 -11.22
CA SER A 55 -6.26 3.19 -9.96
C SER A 55 -4.84 3.69 -10.15
N ASP A 56 -4.02 2.99 -10.95
CA ASP A 56 -2.62 3.39 -11.18
C ASP A 56 -2.51 4.74 -11.90
N ARG A 57 -3.49 5.10 -12.75
CA ARG A 57 -3.50 6.42 -13.42
C ARG A 57 -3.87 7.53 -12.47
N PHE A 58 -4.86 7.30 -11.60
CA PHE A 58 -5.19 8.23 -10.52
C PHE A 58 -4.04 8.38 -9.52
N GLU A 59 -3.31 7.30 -9.24
CA GLU A 59 -2.12 7.36 -8.41
C GLU A 59 -1.06 8.28 -9.04
N THR A 60 -0.74 8.11 -10.33
CA THR A 60 0.18 9.00 -11.04
C THR A 60 -0.30 10.46 -11.08
N LEU A 61 -1.62 10.69 -11.19
CA LEU A 61 -2.18 12.05 -11.14
C LEU A 61 -1.99 12.69 -9.76
N ILE A 62 -2.24 11.94 -8.68
CA ILE A 62 -2.04 12.43 -7.31
C ILE A 62 -0.56 12.70 -7.07
N GLU A 63 0.32 11.74 -7.37
CA GLU A 63 1.78 11.89 -7.22
C GLU A 63 2.25 13.18 -7.91
N ALA A 64 1.88 13.39 -9.18
CA ALA A 64 2.24 14.58 -9.93
C ALA A 64 1.61 15.88 -9.36
N GLY A 65 0.41 15.80 -8.79
CA GLY A 65 -0.31 16.95 -8.25
C GLY A 65 0.22 17.45 -6.91
N ILE A 66 0.94 16.61 -6.15
CA ILE A 66 1.46 16.95 -4.82
C ILE A 66 2.99 16.94 -4.72
N ASP A 67 3.71 16.47 -5.74
CA ASP A 67 5.19 16.35 -5.73
C ASP A 67 5.88 17.69 -5.40
N ASP A 68 5.44 18.78 -6.05
CA ASP A 68 5.99 20.11 -5.83
C ASP A 68 5.73 20.61 -4.40
N VAL A 69 4.50 20.41 -3.89
CA VAL A 69 4.09 20.84 -2.54
C VAL A 69 4.84 20.05 -1.46
N LEU A 70 4.92 18.73 -1.60
CA LEU A 70 5.67 17.88 -0.68
C LEU A 70 7.15 18.24 -0.64
N THR A 71 7.75 18.47 -1.82
CA THR A 71 9.16 18.86 -1.94
C THR A 71 9.43 20.22 -1.30
N GLU A 72 8.52 21.19 -1.46
CA GLU A 72 8.66 22.54 -0.91
C GLU A 72 8.45 22.58 0.61
N LYS A 73 7.38 21.96 1.11
CA LYS A 73 6.93 22.13 2.51
C LYS A 73 7.60 21.15 3.46
N CYS A 74 7.72 19.90 3.02
CA CYS A 74 8.15 18.83 3.90
C CYS A 74 9.66 18.55 3.68
N GLY A 75 10.19 18.82 2.48
CA GLY A 75 11.61 18.76 2.17
C GLY A 75 11.95 17.73 1.09
N LYS A 76 13.10 17.94 0.43
CA LYS A 76 13.47 17.27 -0.82
C LYS A 76 13.70 15.76 -0.73
N ASP A 77 13.95 15.25 0.48
CA ASP A 77 14.26 13.83 0.72
C ASP A 77 13.09 13.05 1.33
N ILE A 78 11.89 13.64 1.38
CA ILE A 78 10.74 12.94 1.96
C ILE A 78 10.26 11.82 1.05
N HIS A 79 10.16 10.65 1.66
CA HIS A 79 9.56 9.50 1.04
C HIS A 79 8.06 9.48 1.32
N PHE A 80 7.28 9.37 0.26
CA PHE A 80 5.85 9.15 0.36
C PHE A 80 5.41 8.00 -0.56
N ASP A 81 4.26 7.43 -0.21
CA ASP A 81 3.58 6.40 -0.98
C ASP A 81 2.11 6.78 -1.15
N VAL A 82 1.55 6.53 -2.33
CA VAL A 82 0.15 6.83 -2.63
C VAL A 82 -0.57 5.53 -2.93
N SER A 83 -1.61 5.22 -2.17
CA SER A 83 -2.47 4.06 -2.43
C SER A 83 -3.82 4.54 -2.93
N VAL A 84 -4.23 4.12 -4.13
CA VAL A 84 -5.51 4.50 -4.73
C VAL A 84 -6.40 3.28 -5.00
N ASN A 85 -7.67 3.43 -4.69
CA ASN A 85 -8.72 2.50 -5.08
C ASN A 85 -9.87 3.25 -5.77
N VAL A 86 -10.24 2.80 -6.97
CA VAL A 86 -11.39 3.33 -7.70
C VAL A 86 -12.52 2.30 -7.67
N GLY A 87 -13.55 2.59 -6.88
CA GLY A 87 -14.76 1.79 -6.78
C GLY A 87 -15.86 2.32 -7.70
N GLU A 88 -16.32 1.50 -8.64
CA GLU A 88 -17.51 1.81 -9.45
C GLU A 88 -18.75 1.15 -8.83
N GLY A 89 -19.77 1.94 -8.52
CA GLY A 89 -21.04 1.45 -7.99
C GLY A 89 -22.17 1.56 -9.02
N PHE A 90 -23.13 0.63 -9.00
CA PHE A 90 -24.33 0.76 -9.82
C PHE A 90 -25.19 1.94 -9.36
N GLY A 91 -25.46 2.88 -10.27
CA GLY A 91 -26.36 4.03 -10.02
C GLY A 91 -25.83 5.07 -9.02
N LYS A 92 -24.55 4.98 -8.64
CA LYS A 92 -23.86 5.96 -7.77
C LYS A 92 -22.63 6.50 -8.50
N PRO A 93 -22.20 7.74 -8.21
CA PRO A 93 -20.90 8.24 -8.66
C PRO A 93 -19.79 7.26 -8.31
N ALA A 94 -18.77 7.16 -9.16
CA ALA A 94 -17.58 6.38 -8.83
C ALA A 94 -16.93 6.97 -7.57
N LEU A 95 -16.40 6.12 -6.69
CA LEU A 95 -15.68 6.54 -5.49
C LEU A 95 -14.19 6.35 -5.71
N VAL A 96 -13.42 7.43 -5.67
CA VAL A 96 -11.96 7.37 -5.59
C VAL A 96 -11.58 7.48 -4.12
N THR A 97 -10.93 6.44 -3.58
CA THR A 97 -10.33 6.46 -2.25
C THR A 97 -8.82 6.51 -2.41
N PHE A 98 -8.16 7.49 -1.78
CA PHE A 98 -6.71 7.56 -1.75
C PHE A 98 -6.18 7.75 -0.33
N ASP A 99 -5.03 7.14 -0.06
CA ASP A 99 -4.24 7.32 1.15
C ASP A 99 -2.83 7.76 0.74
N VAL A 100 -2.40 8.94 1.18
CA VAL A 100 -1.02 9.43 1.04
C VAL A 100 -0.29 9.12 2.33
N THR A 101 0.70 8.24 2.28
CA THR A 101 1.49 7.83 3.43
C THR A 101 2.83 8.54 3.37
N VAL A 102 3.10 9.41 4.34
CA VAL A 102 4.34 10.19 4.43
C VAL A 102 5.25 9.56 5.48
N ASP A 103 6.52 9.38 5.11
CA ASP A 103 7.58 9.03 6.05
C ASP A 103 8.07 10.31 6.72
N THR A 104 7.51 10.58 7.91
CA THR A 104 7.88 11.71 8.74
C THR A 104 8.99 11.23 9.68
N ASP A 105 10.25 11.27 9.26
CA ASP A 105 11.43 10.97 10.11
C ASP A 105 11.56 12.02 11.24
N GLY A 106 10.60 12.03 12.17
CA GLY A 106 10.41 13.05 13.20
C GLY A 106 9.90 14.41 12.72
N ALA A 107 9.67 14.60 11.41
CA ALA A 107 9.19 15.88 10.85
C ALA A 107 7.68 16.07 11.06
N GLU A 108 7.28 17.02 11.90
CA GLU A 108 5.88 17.42 12.04
C GLU A 108 5.46 18.30 10.85
N CYS A 109 4.56 17.80 10.00
CA CYS A 109 3.90 18.62 8.98
C CYS A 109 2.88 19.53 9.67
N GLN A 110 2.89 20.83 9.37
CA GLN A 110 1.90 21.74 9.94
C GLN A 110 0.52 21.46 9.32
N GLU A 111 -0.54 21.83 10.04
CA GLU A 111 -1.91 21.66 9.55
C GLU A 111 -2.14 22.33 8.18
N ASP A 112 -1.55 23.51 7.96
CA ASP A 112 -1.66 24.25 6.70
C ASP A 112 -0.97 23.52 5.54
N ASP A 113 0.18 22.88 5.78
CA ASP A 113 0.87 22.07 4.77
C ASP A 113 0.04 20.83 4.43
N LEU A 114 -0.51 20.15 5.44
CA LEU A 114 -1.39 19.00 5.25
C LEU A 114 -2.65 19.37 4.47
N ARG A 115 -3.21 20.56 4.73
CA ARG A 115 -4.37 21.10 3.99
C ARG A 115 -4.01 21.34 2.53
N GLU A 116 -2.84 21.92 2.25
CA GLU A 116 -2.38 22.20 0.88
C GLU A 116 -2.11 20.90 0.10
N ILE A 117 -1.43 19.92 0.71
CA ILE A 117 -1.18 18.60 0.12
C ILE A 117 -2.50 17.89 -0.19
N LEU A 118 -3.44 17.88 0.77
CA LEU A 118 -4.72 17.22 0.59
C LEU A 118 -5.58 17.91 -0.47
N ASP A 119 -5.57 19.24 -0.53
CA ASP A 119 -6.27 20.01 -1.56
C ASP A 119 -5.68 19.74 -2.95
N GLY A 120 -4.35 19.72 -3.08
CA GLY A 120 -3.66 19.37 -4.33
C GLY A 120 -3.98 17.96 -4.82
N ALA A 121 -3.92 16.96 -3.93
CA ALA A 121 -4.30 15.59 -4.26
C ALA A 121 -5.77 15.48 -4.69
N THR A 122 -6.67 16.12 -3.93
CA THR A 122 -8.12 16.12 -4.22
C THR A 122 -8.41 16.78 -5.56
N HIS A 123 -7.78 17.93 -5.83
CA HIS A 123 -7.93 18.64 -7.08
C HIS A 123 -7.40 17.82 -8.27
N ALA A 124 -6.25 17.16 -8.14
CA ALA A 124 -5.71 16.29 -9.18
C ALA A 124 -6.62 15.09 -9.51
N VAL A 125 -7.29 14.53 -8.50
CA VAL A 125 -8.31 13.48 -8.70
C VAL A 125 -9.56 14.04 -9.36
N TRP A 126 -10.02 15.22 -8.94
CA TRP A 126 -11.20 15.85 -9.51
C TRP A 126 -11.00 16.24 -10.97
N ASP A 127 -9.88 16.89 -11.28
CA ASP A 127 -9.51 17.36 -12.63
C ASP A 127 -8.92 16.25 -13.52
N ASN A 128 -9.41 15.02 -13.36
CA ASN A 128 -9.00 13.90 -14.18
C ASN A 128 -9.71 13.92 -15.54
N GLY A 129 -9.09 13.34 -16.57
CA GLY A 129 -9.66 13.24 -17.92
C GLY A 129 -10.53 12.01 -18.19
N GLU A 130 -10.88 11.21 -17.18
CA GLU A 130 -11.39 9.84 -17.38
C GLU A 130 -12.80 9.59 -16.82
N LEU A 131 -13.10 10.12 -15.64
CA LEU A 131 -14.32 9.84 -14.89
C LEU A 131 -14.96 11.14 -14.40
N ALA A 132 -16.26 11.25 -14.62
CA ALA A 132 -17.17 12.15 -13.92
C ALA A 132 -18.61 11.60 -14.03
N PRO A 133 -19.48 11.80 -13.03
CA PRO A 133 -19.18 12.34 -11.71
C PRO A 133 -18.47 11.32 -10.80
N LEU A 134 -17.67 11.82 -9.85
CA LEU A 134 -17.01 10.99 -8.84
C LEU A 134 -17.07 11.63 -7.44
N ALA A 135 -17.10 10.79 -6.42
CA ALA A 135 -16.88 11.15 -5.03
C ALA A 135 -15.44 10.84 -4.63
N ILE A 136 -14.87 11.59 -3.69
CA ILE A 136 -13.47 11.46 -3.28
C ILE A 136 -13.36 11.26 -1.77
N ARG A 137 -12.65 10.22 -1.36
CA ARG A 137 -12.19 10.02 0.02
C ARG A 137 -10.68 10.07 0.05
N GLY A 138 -10.12 11.13 0.61
CA GLY A 138 -8.68 11.33 0.78
C GLY A 138 -8.26 11.31 2.23
N ARG A 139 -7.09 10.71 2.50
CA ARG A 139 -6.42 10.77 3.81
C ARG A 139 -4.92 10.96 3.64
N ILE A 140 -4.31 11.66 4.59
CA ILE A 140 -2.86 11.72 4.78
C ILE A 140 -2.53 10.95 6.06
N MET A 141 -1.54 10.07 5.96
CA MET A 141 -1.10 9.16 7.01
C MET A 141 0.38 9.41 7.31
N ALA A 142 0.77 9.44 8.58
CA ALA A 142 2.18 9.32 8.99
C ALA A 142 2.53 7.86 9.22
N GLN A 143 3.71 7.43 8.76
CA GLN A 143 4.31 6.19 9.25
C GLN A 143 5.01 6.46 10.57
N VAL A 144 4.64 5.70 11.60
CA VAL A 144 5.35 5.66 12.87
C VAL A 144 6.22 4.42 12.86
N LEU A 145 7.52 4.63 12.71
CA LEU A 145 8.51 3.60 13.01
C LEU A 145 8.48 3.37 14.52
N ALA A 146 8.24 2.13 14.94
CA ALA A 146 8.37 1.80 16.35
C ALA A 146 9.82 2.04 16.76
N ASP A 147 10.05 2.93 17.72
CA ASP A 147 11.36 3.15 18.31
C ASP A 147 11.94 1.79 18.71
N ALA A 148 13.03 1.38 18.06
CA ALA A 148 13.82 0.26 18.52
C ALA A 148 14.49 0.74 19.81
N ASP A 149 13.84 0.46 20.93
CA ASP A 149 14.32 0.76 22.29
C ASP A 149 15.78 0.31 22.41
N CYS A 150 16.71 1.25 22.32
CA CYS A 150 18.12 0.97 22.53
C CYS A 150 18.36 0.97 24.03
N ASP A 151 18.05 -0.17 24.65
CA ASP A 151 18.57 -0.52 25.98
C ASP A 151 20.09 -0.36 25.94
N THR A 152 20.54 0.79 26.44
CA THR A 152 21.96 1.12 26.58
C THR A 152 22.52 0.17 27.61
N ALA A 153 23.23 -0.85 27.10
CA ALA A 153 23.81 -1.94 27.85
C ALA A 153 24.48 -1.46 29.15
N GLY A 154 23.85 -1.83 30.26
CA GLY A 154 24.48 -1.92 31.55
C GLY A 154 25.73 -2.78 31.45
N GLN A 155 26.84 -2.19 31.87
CA GLN A 155 28.12 -2.82 32.13
C GLN A 155 27.91 -3.95 33.17
N THR A 156 28.04 -5.23 32.79
CA THR A 156 28.24 -6.32 33.75
C THR A 156 29.02 -7.49 33.14
N ASP A 157 29.86 -8.05 34.00
CA ASP A 157 31.00 -8.91 33.74
C ASP A 157 30.70 -10.28 33.12
N GLN A 158 31.76 -10.84 32.53
CA GLN A 158 31.85 -12.14 31.91
C GLN A 158 31.55 -13.28 32.91
N ASN A 159 30.39 -13.95 32.81
CA ASN A 159 30.26 -15.33 33.28
C ASN A 159 29.04 -16.09 32.70
N SER A 160 29.33 -16.94 31.71
CA SER A 160 28.80 -18.30 31.46
C SER A 160 27.30 -18.67 31.66
N ILE A 161 26.81 -19.42 30.66
CA ILE A 161 25.77 -20.49 30.61
C ILE A 161 24.29 -20.07 30.58
N SER A 162 23.62 -20.31 29.45
CA SER A 162 22.52 -21.30 29.27
C SER A 162 21.59 -20.87 28.12
N ALA A 163 21.35 -21.80 27.21
CA ALA A 163 20.42 -21.65 26.09
C ALA A 163 18.99 -21.90 26.58
N ASP A 164 18.21 -20.84 26.83
CA ASP A 164 16.74 -20.88 26.80
C ASP A 164 16.20 -19.44 26.88
N ALA A 165 16.19 -18.75 25.74
CA ALA A 165 15.49 -17.48 25.57
C ALA A 165 15.14 -17.32 24.09
N LEU A 166 14.26 -18.18 23.59
CA LEU A 166 13.60 -18.01 22.30
C LEU A 166 12.19 -17.47 22.55
N ASP A 167 12.12 -16.23 23.00
CA ASP A 167 10.90 -15.44 22.87
C ASP A 167 11.33 -13.99 22.74
N MET A 168 11.52 -13.51 21.51
CA MET A 168 11.45 -12.09 21.11
C MET A 168 11.58 -12.02 19.58
N SER A 169 10.44 -12.07 18.88
CA SER A 169 10.33 -11.44 17.57
C SER A 169 8.92 -10.85 17.41
N GLU A 170 8.56 -9.92 18.28
CA GLU A 170 7.52 -8.97 17.92
C GLU A 170 8.13 -8.06 16.85
N THR A 171 7.93 -8.43 15.58
CA THR A 171 8.19 -7.55 14.45
C THR A 171 7.27 -6.36 14.64
N GLY A 172 7.80 -5.26 15.18
CA GLY A 172 7.05 -4.02 15.36
C GLY A 172 6.40 -3.64 14.03
N ALA A 173 5.10 -3.87 13.92
CA ALA A 173 4.36 -3.51 12.74
C ALA A 173 4.41 -1.98 12.62
N ALA A 174 4.96 -1.47 11.52
CA ALA A 174 4.91 -0.05 11.20
C ALA A 174 3.45 0.41 11.36
N SER A 175 3.23 1.32 12.31
CA SER A 175 1.90 1.78 12.66
C SER A 175 1.63 3.07 11.91
N SER A 176 0.47 3.19 11.27
CA SER A 176 0.11 4.41 10.53
C SER A 176 -0.93 5.22 11.30
N ILE A 177 -0.71 6.53 11.46
CA ILE A 177 -1.65 7.45 12.11
C ILE A 177 -2.24 8.40 11.07
N VAL A 178 -3.56 8.65 11.12
CA VAL A 178 -4.22 9.64 10.24
C VAL A 178 -3.82 11.04 10.69
N MET A 179 -3.17 11.80 9.83
CA MET A 179 -2.81 13.20 10.06
C MET A 179 -3.89 14.17 9.57
N ALA A 180 -4.50 13.85 8.42
CA ALA A 180 -5.53 14.68 7.80
C ALA A 180 -6.53 13.83 7.01
N ASP A 181 -7.77 14.30 6.91
CA ASP A 181 -8.80 13.77 6.03
C ASP A 181 -9.62 14.90 5.39
N MET A 182 -10.61 14.55 4.58
CA MET A 182 -11.45 15.52 3.85
C MET A 182 -12.11 16.58 4.74
N THR A 183 -12.32 16.32 6.03
CA THR A 183 -12.87 17.32 6.96
C THR A 183 -11.93 18.49 7.16
N LEU A 184 -10.62 18.30 6.97
CA LEU A 184 -9.62 19.38 7.03
C LEU A 184 -9.80 20.42 5.92
N LEU A 185 -10.33 19.99 4.77
CA LEU A 185 -10.71 20.86 3.66
C LEU A 185 -12.06 21.54 3.90
N GLY A 186 -12.81 21.16 4.95
CA GLY A 186 -14.13 21.71 5.25
C GLY A 186 -15.29 20.96 4.59
N PHE A 187 -15.08 19.72 4.12
CA PHE A 187 -16.18 18.84 3.73
C PHE A 187 -16.91 18.31 4.97
N ASP A 188 -18.22 18.07 4.85
CA ASP A 188 -19.08 17.65 5.97
C ASP A 188 -18.68 16.29 6.56
N ASP A 189 -18.17 15.39 5.72
CA ASP A 189 -17.74 14.05 6.05
C ASP A 189 -16.36 13.74 5.43
N GLY A 190 -15.78 12.59 5.80
CA GLY A 190 -14.52 12.11 5.22
C GLY A 190 -14.61 11.75 3.73
N THR A 191 -15.67 12.15 3.00
CA THR A 191 -15.87 11.83 1.57
C THR A 191 -16.55 13.00 0.85
N ALA A 192 -15.78 13.75 0.07
CA ALA A 192 -16.32 14.84 -0.73
C ALA A 192 -17.26 14.32 -1.83
N ARG A 193 -18.46 14.92 -1.92
CA ARG A 193 -19.47 14.55 -2.92
C ARG A 193 -19.22 15.32 -4.22
N PRO A 194 -19.74 14.84 -5.37
CA PRO A 194 -19.59 15.55 -6.63
C PRO A 194 -20.08 17.01 -6.55
N THR A 195 -21.16 17.29 -5.83
CA THR A 195 -21.70 18.64 -5.65
C THR A 195 -20.72 19.54 -4.90
N ASP A 196 -20.16 19.08 -3.78
CA ASP A 196 -19.20 19.85 -2.97
C ASP A 196 -17.90 20.11 -3.74
N LEU A 197 -17.45 19.10 -4.52
CA LEU A 197 -16.29 19.22 -5.41
C LEU A 197 -16.55 20.22 -6.54
N PHE A 198 -17.77 20.26 -7.08
CA PHE A 198 -18.17 21.26 -8.07
C PHE A 198 -18.12 22.67 -7.50
N GLU A 199 -18.65 22.87 -6.29
CA GLU A 199 -18.68 24.18 -5.65
C GLU A 199 -17.26 24.71 -5.37
N ARG A 200 -16.34 23.81 -5.01
CA ARG A 200 -14.95 24.16 -4.70
C ARG A 200 -14.07 24.37 -5.94
N TYR A 201 -14.13 23.45 -6.90
CA TYR A 201 -13.19 23.40 -8.02
C TYR A 201 -13.82 23.65 -9.40
N GLY A 202 -15.15 23.68 -9.50
CA GLY A 202 -15.86 23.79 -10.76
C GLY A 202 -15.98 22.45 -11.52
N ALA A 203 -16.19 22.53 -12.83
CA ALA A 203 -16.37 21.34 -13.65
C ALA A 203 -15.03 20.61 -13.89
N PRO A 204 -15.00 19.27 -13.81
CA PRO A 204 -13.77 18.50 -14.01
C PRO A 204 -13.35 18.49 -15.48
N ALA A 205 -12.06 18.27 -15.77
CA ALA A 205 -11.56 18.12 -17.14
C ALA A 205 -12.26 17.01 -17.95
N SER A 206 -12.68 15.91 -17.30
CA SER A 206 -13.39 14.80 -17.95
C SER A 206 -14.73 15.20 -18.57
N ASP A 207 -15.46 16.14 -17.95
CA ASP A 207 -16.68 16.73 -18.50
C ASP A 207 -16.86 18.19 -18.03
N ARG A 208 -16.42 19.13 -18.87
CA ARG A 208 -16.52 20.58 -18.61
C ARG A 208 -17.96 21.10 -18.52
N ASN A 209 -18.92 20.36 -19.07
CA ASN A 209 -20.33 20.71 -19.04
C ASN A 209 -21.07 20.04 -17.88
N TRP A 210 -20.41 19.17 -17.11
CA TRP A 210 -21.02 18.50 -15.98
C TRP A 210 -21.47 19.49 -14.91
N ARG A 211 -22.67 19.27 -14.37
CA ARG A 211 -23.31 20.04 -13.29
C ARG A 211 -24.06 19.06 -12.37
N PRO A 212 -24.11 19.32 -11.05
CA PRO A 212 -24.84 18.50 -10.08
C PRO A 212 -26.37 18.58 -10.22
#